data_AF-A0A6V7WRI4-F1
#
_entry.id   AF-A0A6V7WRI4-F1
#
_cell.length_a   1.000
_cell.length_b   1.000
_cell.length_c   1.000
_cell.angle_alpha   90.00
_cell.angle_beta   90.00
_cell.angle_gamma   90.00
#
_symmetry.space_group_name_H-M   'P 1'
#
loop_
_entity.id
_entity.type
_entity.pdbx_description
1 polymer ?
#
loop_
_entity_poly.entity_id
_entity_poly.type
_entity_poly.pdbx_seq_one_letter_code
_entity_poly.pdbx_strand_id
1 'polypeptide(L)'
;FYRALHYEKWDENLFKNYVAEFMAMKIHASGFPEGIEGKVNEDLFINECKEKFGIELQREKMVPDQAMRYISKLMLNSLWGRFSLRNGLSKSVIIDSPNELREFDNNKSIEIQSADELTDDIVLLTYKPREEFIIEHDTSNIVISLWTTSAARIRLLKAMQKVAGKLDCNLLYGDTDSILFSHPKDMECPLQTGPHLGDLAREYAGSEIKEYVGGACKAYALRMENNRNAKTSSVLKVRGITLTSDVCKILHFDTFKESVLKYANGGNEDEEEYELDRGEIMIENHNFIRRNVKDGIVYSTKMRKIFRPIIQKGIISNNLKIVHFGQK
;
A
#
# COMPACT_ATOMS: atom_id res chain seq x y z
N PHE A 1 -16.72 28.27 -3.67
CA PHE A 1 -15.56 29.08 -4.07
C PHE A 1 -14.39 28.16 -4.37
N TYR A 2 -13.85 28.19 -5.59
CA TYR A 2 -12.63 27.46 -5.93
C TYR A 2 -11.45 28.42 -5.90
N ARG A 3 -10.36 28.05 -5.23
CA ARG A 3 -9.10 28.82 -5.19
C ARG A 3 -8.08 28.12 -6.06
N ALA A 4 -7.57 28.81 -7.08
CA ALA A 4 -6.41 28.34 -7.85
C ALA A 4 -5.13 28.89 -7.20
N LEU A 5 -4.17 28.01 -6.96
CA LEU A 5 -2.83 28.39 -6.50
C LEU A 5 -1.88 28.26 -7.70
N HIS A 6 -1.13 29.33 -7.99
CA HIS A 6 -0.13 29.36 -9.04
C HIS A 6 1.27 29.50 -8.42
N TYR A 7 2.24 28.75 -8.96
CA TYR A 7 3.63 28.74 -8.48
C TYR A 7 4.55 29.14 -9.63
N GLU A 8 5.27 30.25 -9.45
CA GLU A 8 6.14 30.83 -10.49
C GLU A 8 7.53 30.18 -10.53
N LYS A 9 8.02 29.70 -9.39
CA LYS A 9 9.36 29.13 -9.25
C LYS A 9 9.29 27.63 -9.02
N TRP A 10 10.13 26.90 -9.74
CA TRP A 10 10.27 25.45 -9.67
C TRP A 10 11.73 25.09 -9.46
N ASP A 11 11.97 24.04 -8.68
CA ASP A 11 13.30 23.48 -8.47
C ASP A 11 13.25 21.97 -8.71
N GLU A 12 13.89 21.55 -9.80
CA GLU A 12 13.98 20.15 -10.20
C GLU A 12 15.04 19.36 -9.39
N ASN A 13 15.87 20.05 -8.61
CA ASN A 13 16.98 19.49 -7.85
C ASN A 13 16.72 19.42 -6.34
N LEU A 14 15.64 20.03 -5.84
CA LEU A 14 15.34 20.17 -4.41
C LEU A 14 15.53 18.85 -3.61
N PHE A 15 15.08 17.73 -4.17
CA PHE A 15 15.19 16.41 -3.53
C PHE A 15 16.23 15.49 -4.16
N LYS A 16 16.96 15.95 -5.18
CA LYS A 16 17.86 15.11 -5.97
C LYS A 16 18.92 14.44 -5.09
N ASN A 17 19.61 15.22 -4.26
CA ASN A 17 20.68 14.70 -3.40
C ASN A 17 20.14 13.75 -2.33
N TYR A 18 18.99 14.08 -1.73
CA TYR A 18 18.34 13.20 -0.74
C TYR A 18 17.96 11.85 -1.36
N VAL A 19 17.29 11.89 -2.52
CA VAL A 19 16.89 10.67 -3.23
C VAL A 19 18.12 9.89 -3.68
N ALA A 20 19.16 10.56 -4.17
CA ALA A 20 20.38 9.92 -4.63
C ALA A 20 21.10 9.16 -3.50
N GLU A 21 21.25 9.79 -2.33
CA GLU A 21 21.89 9.20 -1.15
C GLU A 21 21.17 7.92 -0.70
N PHE A 22 19.88 8.02 -0.38
CA PHE A 22 19.12 6.86 0.13
C PHE A 22 18.86 5.81 -0.95
N MET A 23 18.81 6.20 -2.22
CA MET A 23 18.72 5.23 -3.31
C MET A 23 20.05 4.49 -3.51
N ALA A 24 21.21 5.15 -3.38
CA ALA A 24 22.51 4.49 -3.39
C ALA A 24 22.59 3.44 -2.28
N MET A 25 22.25 3.82 -1.04
CA MET A 25 22.20 2.89 0.11
C MET A 25 21.27 1.71 -0.16
N LYS A 26 20.08 1.97 -0.71
CA LYS A 26 19.10 0.93 -1.06
C LYS A 26 19.62 -0.01 -2.14
N ILE A 27 20.31 0.50 -3.17
CA ILE A 27 20.86 -0.30 -4.26
C ILE A 27 22.03 -1.15 -3.75
N HIS A 28 22.97 -0.55 -3.02
CA HIS A 28 24.07 -1.27 -2.33
C HIS A 28 23.54 -2.45 -1.53
N ALA A 29 22.56 -2.19 -0.66
CA ALA A 29 21.94 -3.19 0.19
C ALA A 29 21.03 -4.19 -0.56
N SER A 30 20.70 -3.93 -1.83
CA SER A 30 19.97 -4.90 -2.68
C SER A 30 20.92 -5.81 -3.47
N GLY A 31 22.17 -5.39 -3.68
CA GLY A 31 23.07 -6.01 -4.64
C GLY A 31 22.69 -5.70 -6.09
N PHE A 32 23.39 -6.33 -7.04
CA PHE A 32 23.09 -6.17 -8.46
C PHE A 32 21.74 -6.84 -8.81
N PRO A 33 20.91 -6.19 -9.64
CA PRO A 33 19.71 -6.81 -10.19
C PRO A 33 20.01 -8.11 -10.95
N GLU A 34 19.04 -9.02 -11.00
CA GLU A 34 19.11 -10.24 -11.82
C GLU A 34 19.34 -9.89 -13.30
N GLY A 35 20.27 -10.58 -13.97
CA GLY A 35 20.67 -10.31 -15.35
C GLY A 35 21.78 -9.25 -15.49
N ILE A 36 22.26 -8.67 -14.39
CA ILE A 36 23.43 -7.80 -14.35
C ILE A 36 24.58 -8.57 -13.70
N GLU A 37 25.13 -9.52 -14.44
CA GLU A 37 26.31 -10.27 -14.02
C GLU A 37 27.56 -9.88 -14.83
N GLY A 38 28.69 -9.81 -14.14
CA GLY A 38 29.99 -9.65 -14.76
C GLY A 38 30.44 -8.19 -14.82
N LYS A 39 31.77 -8.01 -14.76
CA LYS A 39 32.39 -6.70 -14.53
C LYS A 39 31.89 -5.61 -15.49
N VAL A 40 31.77 -5.92 -16.78
CA VAL A 40 31.34 -4.97 -17.81
C VAL A 40 29.90 -4.49 -17.60
N ASN A 41 28.96 -5.40 -17.35
CA ASN A 41 27.54 -5.06 -17.15
C ASN A 41 27.34 -4.31 -15.83
N GLU A 42 28.07 -4.72 -14.79
CA GLU A 42 28.06 -4.05 -13.50
C GLU A 42 28.62 -2.62 -13.58
N ASP A 43 29.71 -2.41 -14.32
CA ASP A 43 30.28 -1.07 -14.57
C ASP A 43 29.32 -0.21 -15.37
N LEU A 44 28.66 -0.78 -16.39
CA LEU A 44 27.64 -0.09 -17.17
C LEU A 44 26.48 0.37 -16.26
N PHE A 45 25.94 -0.52 -15.43
CA PHE A 45 24.85 -0.19 -14.50
C PHE A 45 25.22 0.91 -13.51
N ILE A 46 26.43 0.86 -12.95
CA ILE A 46 26.95 1.90 -12.04
C ILE A 46 27.04 3.25 -12.76
N ASN A 47 27.59 3.27 -13.98
CA ASN A 47 27.72 4.49 -14.77
C ASN A 47 26.35 5.06 -15.16
N GLU A 48 25.41 4.22 -15.59
CA GLU A 48 24.04 4.66 -15.93
C GLU A 48 23.32 5.24 -14.71
N CYS A 49 23.51 4.67 -13.52
CA CYS A 49 22.94 5.19 -12.28
C CYS A 49 23.47 6.61 -11.97
N LYS A 50 24.77 6.85 -12.19
CA LYS A 50 25.40 8.16 -12.00
C LYS A 50 24.94 9.16 -13.06
N GLU A 51 24.99 8.80 -14.34
CA GLU A 51 24.66 9.70 -15.44
C GLU A 51 23.18 10.10 -15.46
N LYS A 52 22.27 9.14 -15.28
CA LYS A 52 20.82 9.39 -15.40
C LYS A 52 20.24 10.02 -14.13
N PHE A 53 20.72 9.63 -12.95
CA PHE A 53 20.08 9.96 -11.68
C PHE A 53 20.99 10.67 -10.68
N GLY A 54 22.27 10.80 -10.96
CA GLY A 54 23.25 11.32 -10.00
C GLY A 54 23.48 10.39 -8.81
N ILE A 55 23.17 9.09 -8.95
CA ILE A 55 23.33 8.10 -7.88
C ILE A 55 24.72 7.51 -7.98
N GLU A 56 25.55 7.78 -6.98
CA GLU A 56 26.91 7.24 -6.94
C GLU A 56 26.94 5.87 -6.28
N LEU A 57 27.34 4.86 -7.05
CA LEU A 57 27.43 3.48 -6.58
C LEU A 57 28.88 3.01 -6.44
N GLN A 58 29.17 2.24 -5.40
CA GLN A 58 30.45 1.61 -5.15
C GLN A 58 30.25 0.10 -5.25
N ARG A 59 30.99 -0.54 -6.15
CA ARG A 59 30.87 -1.98 -6.42
C ARG A 59 31.08 -2.82 -5.16
N GLU A 60 32.02 -2.41 -4.31
CA GLU A 60 32.42 -3.10 -3.09
C GLU A 60 31.30 -3.10 -2.03
N LYS A 61 30.34 -2.17 -2.14
CA LYS A 61 29.18 -2.06 -1.24
C LYS A 61 27.95 -2.80 -1.75
N MET A 62 28.00 -3.41 -2.94
CA MET A 62 26.87 -4.14 -3.56
C MET A 62 26.65 -5.50 -2.90
N VAL A 63 26.41 -5.50 -1.58
CA VAL A 63 26.23 -6.69 -0.75
C VAL A 63 24.80 -6.71 -0.20
N PRO A 64 24.02 -7.77 -0.45
CA PRO A 64 22.65 -7.87 0.05
C PRO A 64 22.55 -7.72 1.58
N ASP A 65 21.83 -6.70 2.03
CA ASP A 65 21.51 -6.42 3.43
C ASP A 65 20.03 -6.04 3.55
N GLN A 66 19.23 -6.95 4.11
CA GLN A 66 17.79 -6.74 4.22
C GLN A 66 17.42 -5.59 5.17
N ALA A 67 18.19 -5.39 6.25
CA ALA A 67 17.92 -4.36 7.24
C ALA A 67 18.25 -2.98 6.69
N MET A 68 19.42 -2.83 6.07
CA MET A 68 19.81 -1.56 5.45
C MET A 68 18.90 -1.19 4.28
N ARG A 69 18.51 -2.19 3.47
CA ARG A 69 17.53 -1.99 2.39
C ARG A 69 16.19 -1.50 2.92
N TYR A 70 15.73 -2.06 4.05
CA TYR A 70 14.49 -1.64 4.70
C TYR A 70 14.58 -0.19 5.19
N ILE A 71 15.64 0.17 5.92
CA ILE A 71 15.85 1.54 6.44
C ILE A 71 15.93 2.55 5.31
N SER A 72 16.74 2.26 4.28
CA SER A 72 16.91 3.16 3.13
C SER A 72 15.60 3.36 2.37
N LYS A 73 14.81 2.28 2.17
CA LYS A 73 13.47 2.37 1.57
C LYS A 73 12.51 3.17 2.45
N LEU A 74 12.58 3.02 3.76
CA LEU A 74 11.75 3.78 4.70
C LEU A 74 12.05 5.28 4.58
N MET A 75 13.31 5.69 4.54
CA MET A 75 13.70 7.10 4.38
C MET A 75 13.15 7.69 3.07
N LEU A 76 13.32 6.98 1.94
CA LEU A 76 12.75 7.40 0.65
C LEU A 76 11.23 7.58 0.70
N ASN A 77 10.52 6.63 1.32
CA ASN A 77 9.05 6.63 1.36
C ASN A 77 8.46 7.59 2.39
N SER A 78 9.18 7.88 3.48
CA SER A 78 8.72 8.74 4.57
C SER A 78 8.84 10.23 4.25
N LEU A 79 9.74 10.62 3.34
CA LEU A 79 10.03 12.01 3.01
C LEU A 79 8.76 12.79 2.61
N TRP A 80 8.07 12.36 1.56
CA TRP A 80 6.91 13.10 1.05
C TRP A 80 5.71 13.07 2.02
N GLY A 81 5.61 12.02 2.84
CA GLY A 81 4.59 11.89 3.87
C GLY A 81 4.79 12.89 5.02
N ARG A 82 6.06 13.24 5.32
CA ARG A 82 6.42 14.23 6.35
C ARG A 82 5.83 15.61 6.07
N PHE A 83 5.79 16.03 4.80
CA PHE A 83 5.22 17.32 4.41
C PHE A 83 3.69 17.38 4.54
N SER A 84 3.01 16.22 4.65
CA SER A 84 1.55 16.11 4.78
C SER A 84 1.08 15.63 6.15
N LEU A 85 1.92 15.73 7.18
CA LEU A 85 1.51 15.35 8.54
C LEU A 85 0.32 16.18 8.99
N ARG A 86 -0.64 15.51 9.64
CA ARG A 86 -1.80 16.16 10.25
C ARG A 86 -1.35 16.89 11.51
N ASN A 87 -1.62 18.19 11.57
CA ASN A 87 -1.19 19.05 12.69
C ASN A 87 -2.14 18.97 13.91
N GLY A 88 -3.38 18.50 13.73
CA GLY A 88 -4.41 18.42 14.78
C GLY A 88 -4.68 17.00 15.30
N LEU A 89 -3.68 16.12 15.38
CA LEU A 89 -3.88 14.78 15.92
C LEU A 89 -4.12 14.81 17.44
N SER A 90 -4.95 13.89 17.93
CA SER A 90 -5.13 13.65 19.36
C SER A 90 -3.79 13.24 19.99
N LYS A 91 -3.54 13.77 21.18
CA LYS A 91 -2.39 13.48 22.02
C LYS A 91 -2.89 12.88 23.33
N SER A 92 -2.09 12.00 23.90
CA SER A 92 -2.35 11.43 25.21
C SER A 92 -1.19 11.74 26.14
N VAL A 93 -1.50 12.13 27.38
CA VAL A 93 -0.56 12.42 28.45
C VAL A 93 -0.99 11.69 29.71
N ILE A 94 -0.03 11.18 30.46
CA ILE A 94 -0.26 10.59 31.78
C ILE A 94 0.01 11.70 32.80
N ILE A 95 -0.97 11.96 33.65
CA ILE A 95 -0.95 13.03 34.65
C ILE A 95 -1.09 12.38 36.02
N ASP A 96 -0.20 12.73 36.95
CA ASP A 96 -0.19 12.26 38.35
C ASP A 96 -0.46 13.40 39.37
N SER A 97 -0.81 14.59 38.87
CA SER A 97 -0.98 15.80 39.67
C SER A 97 -2.31 16.50 39.35
N PRO A 98 -3.14 16.81 40.37
CA PRO A 98 -4.35 17.61 40.17
C PRO A 98 -4.08 19.01 39.60
N ASN A 99 -2.90 19.58 39.83
CA ASN A 99 -2.54 20.89 39.29
C ASN A 99 -2.33 20.84 37.79
N GLU A 100 -1.58 19.84 37.30
CA GLU A 100 -1.38 19.63 35.87
C GLU A 100 -2.73 19.36 35.17
N LEU A 101 -3.60 18.52 35.77
CA LEU A 101 -4.92 18.27 35.22
C LEU A 101 -5.74 19.57 35.06
N ARG A 102 -5.68 20.47 36.06
CA ARG A 102 -6.32 21.79 35.96
C ARG A 102 -5.71 22.68 34.88
N GLU A 103 -4.41 22.58 34.61
CA GLU A 103 -3.79 23.32 33.51
C GLU A 103 -4.37 22.89 32.17
N PHE A 104 -4.56 21.58 31.96
CA PHE A 104 -5.21 21.07 30.75
C PHE A 104 -6.69 21.47 30.66
N ASP A 105 -7.45 21.37 31.75
CA ASP A 105 -8.87 21.73 31.80
C ASP A 105 -9.11 23.22 31.50
N ASN A 106 -8.24 24.09 32.02
CA ASN A 106 -8.32 25.53 31.79
C ASN A 106 -7.73 25.98 30.44
N ASN A 107 -7.08 25.09 29.69
CA ASN A 107 -6.43 25.44 28.44
C ASN A 107 -7.44 25.52 27.28
N LYS A 108 -7.79 26.76 26.91
CA LYS A 108 -8.74 27.05 25.82
C LYS A 108 -8.26 26.64 24.43
N SER A 109 -6.96 26.38 24.24
CA SER A 109 -6.42 25.96 22.93
C SER A 109 -6.65 24.49 22.60
N ILE A 110 -7.11 23.71 23.58
CA ILE A 110 -7.34 22.28 23.44
C ILE A 110 -8.79 21.89 23.78
N GLU A 111 -9.13 20.68 23.38
CA GLU A 111 -10.39 20.00 23.67
C GLU A 111 -10.05 18.64 24.28
N ILE A 112 -10.44 18.43 25.55
CA ILE A 112 -10.29 17.13 26.22
C ILE A 112 -11.31 16.16 25.61
N GLN A 113 -10.83 15.02 25.14
CA GLN A 113 -11.65 13.97 24.53
C GLN A 113 -11.99 12.87 25.53
N SER A 114 -11.04 12.49 26.37
CA SER A 114 -11.26 11.55 27.47
C SER A 114 -10.28 11.79 28.61
N ALA A 115 -10.72 11.45 29.82
CA ALA A 115 -9.90 11.33 31.01
C ALA A 115 -10.14 9.93 31.58
N ASP A 116 -9.15 9.07 31.48
CA ASP A 116 -9.22 7.69 31.94
C ASP A 116 -8.36 7.52 33.19
N GLU A 117 -9.00 7.29 34.34
CA GLU A 117 -8.31 6.90 35.56
C GLU A 117 -7.57 5.57 35.33
N LEU A 118 -6.24 5.59 35.52
CA LEU A 118 -5.38 4.42 35.46
C LEU A 118 -5.17 3.84 36.86
N THR A 119 -5.00 4.71 37.85
CA THR A 119 -4.95 4.42 39.29
C THR A 119 -5.62 5.57 40.04
N ASP A 120 -5.78 5.45 41.36
CA ASP A 120 -6.39 6.49 42.20
C ASP A 120 -5.74 7.87 42.03
N ASP A 121 -4.43 7.92 41.78
CA ASP A 121 -3.66 9.17 41.60
C ASP A 121 -3.23 9.47 40.16
N ILE A 122 -3.54 8.60 39.18
CA ILE A 122 -3.01 8.73 37.81
C ILE A 122 -4.12 8.73 36.77
N VAL A 123 -4.12 9.73 35.91
CA VAL A 123 -5.10 9.92 34.83
C VAL A 123 -4.40 9.92 33.48
N LEU A 124 -4.88 9.11 32.54
CA LEU A 124 -4.58 9.21 31.12
C LEU A 124 -5.52 10.21 30.47
N LEU A 125 -5.03 11.41 30.20
CA LEU A 125 -5.79 12.45 29.50
C LEU A 125 -5.53 12.36 28.00
N THR A 126 -6.60 12.23 27.21
CA THR A 126 -6.52 12.36 25.75
C THR A 126 -7.18 13.66 25.32
N TYR A 127 -6.46 14.48 24.56
CA TYR A 127 -6.91 15.80 24.11
C TYR A 127 -6.52 16.04 22.65
N LYS A 128 -7.20 16.96 21.97
CA LYS A 128 -6.79 17.46 20.65
C LYS A 128 -6.67 19.00 20.69
N PRO A 129 -5.81 19.61 19.87
CA PRO A 129 -5.86 21.05 19.63
C PRO A 129 -7.20 21.43 18.97
N ARG A 130 -7.78 22.55 19.39
CA ARG A 130 -8.93 23.14 18.69
C ARG A 130 -8.48 23.73 17.35
N GLU A 131 -9.36 23.71 16.35
CA GLU A 131 -9.02 24.06 14.97
C GLU A 131 -8.43 25.47 14.84
N GLU A 132 -8.92 26.43 15.62
CA GLU A 132 -8.47 27.82 15.61
C GLU A 132 -7.05 28.00 16.17
N PHE A 133 -6.55 27.00 16.90
CA PHE A 133 -5.24 27.00 17.55
C PHE A 133 -4.28 25.97 16.95
N ILE A 134 -4.65 25.31 15.84
CA ILE A 134 -3.74 24.40 15.14
C ILE A 134 -2.60 25.22 14.52
N ILE A 135 -1.38 24.95 14.98
CA ILE A 135 -0.15 25.46 14.38
C ILE A 135 0.37 24.41 13.40
N GLU A 136 0.65 24.82 12.17
CA GLU A 136 1.27 23.94 11.19
C GLU A 136 2.72 23.61 11.58
N HIS A 137 3.16 22.37 11.38
CA HIS A 137 4.55 22.00 11.60
C HIS A 137 5.46 22.80 10.65
N ASP A 138 6.66 23.20 11.08
CA ASP A 138 7.59 24.01 10.26
C ASP A 138 8.00 23.34 8.94
N THR A 139 7.84 22.02 8.88
CA THR A 139 8.10 21.19 7.69
C THR A 139 6.83 20.82 6.92
N SER A 140 5.66 21.34 7.29
CA SER A 140 4.41 21.06 6.57
C SER A 140 4.42 21.78 5.23
N ASN A 141 4.17 21.04 4.15
CA ASN A 141 3.99 21.57 2.82
C ASN A 141 3.12 20.62 1.99
N ILE A 142 1.81 20.81 2.05
CA ILE A 142 0.84 19.94 1.38
C ILE A 142 1.03 19.91 -0.15
N VAL A 143 1.59 20.98 -0.73
CA VAL A 143 1.79 21.13 -2.17
C VAL A 143 2.76 20.08 -2.69
N ILE A 144 3.86 19.83 -1.98
CA ILE A 144 4.84 18.79 -2.33
C ILE A 144 4.17 17.41 -2.37
N SER A 145 3.36 17.09 -1.36
CA SER A 145 2.66 15.79 -1.28
C SER A 145 1.57 15.66 -2.37
N LEU A 146 0.86 16.74 -2.70
CA LEU A 146 -0.10 16.77 -3.80
C LEU A 146 0.58 16.49 -5.15
N TRP A 147 1.72 17.15 -5.42
CA TRP A 147 2.50 16.92 -6.63
C TRP A 147 3.08 15.52 -6.72
N THR A 148 3.67 15.02 -5.64
CA THR A 148 4.25 13.68 -5.60
C THR A 148 3.18 12.62 -5.90
N THR A 149 2.02 12.73 -5.24
CA THR A 149 0.93 11.75 -5.44
C THR A 149 0.21 11.93 -6.77
N SER A 150 0.10 13.15 -7.32
CA SER A 150 -0.47 13.37 -8.65
C SER A 150 0.43 12.80 -9.75
N ALA A 151 1.74 13.04 -9.68
CA ALA A 151 2.72 12.48 -10.61
C ALA A 151 2.72 10.94 -10.58
N ALA A 152 2.68 10.34 -9.38
CA ALA A 152 2.55 8.89 -9.23
C ALA A 152 1.27 8.33 -9.87
N ARG A 153 0.10 8.98 -9.63
CA ARG A 153 -1.17 8.60 -10.26
C ARG A 153 -1.13 8.71 -11.78
N ILE A 154 -0.53 9.77 -12.32
CA ILE A 154 -0.38 9.95 -13.77
C ILE A 154 0.53 8.85 -14.35
N ARG A 155 1.61 8.46 -13.64
CA ARG A 155 2.51 7.38 -14.07
C ARG A 155 1.77 6.05 -14.15
N LEU A 156 0.99 5.69 -13.12
CA LEU A 156 0.16 4.49 -13.12
C LEU A 156 -0.90 4.53 -14.23
N LEU A 157 -1.59 5.67 -14.39
CA LEU A 157 -2.60 5.85 -15.44
C LEU A 157 -2.01 5.64 -16.83
N LYS A 158 -0.83 6.21 -17.12
CA LYS A 158 -0.13 6.01 -18.39
C LYS A 158 0.21 4.54 -18.64
N ALA A 159 0.63 3.80 -17.62
CA ALA A 159 0.87 2.36 -17.74
C ALA A 159 -0.44 1.59 -18.03
N MET A 160 -1.52 1.91 -17.33
CA MET A 160 -2.84 1.31 -17.57
C MET A 160 -3.35 1.59 -18.99
N GLN A 161 -3.19 2.81 -19.49
CA GLN A 161 -3.57 3.20 -20.84
C GLN A 161 -2.78 2.46 -21.92
N LYS A 162 -1.46 2.23 -21.71
CA LYS A 162 -0.64 1.43 -22.64
C LYS A 162 -1.15 -0.01 -22.75
N VAL A 163 -1.55 -0.61 -21.63
CA VAL A 163 -2.14 -1.96 -21.61
C VAL A 163 -3.52 -1.95 -22.27
N ALA A 164 -4.40 -1.02 -21.89
CA ALA A 164 -5.77 -0.95 -22.39
C ALA A 164 -5.85 -0.61 -23.89
N GLY A 165 -4.86 0.10 -24.43
CA GLY A 165 -4.79 0.45 -25.85
C GLY A 165 -4.26 -0.66 -26.76
N LYS A 166 -3.91 -1.84 -26.24
CA LYS A 166 -3.41 -2.98 -27.01
C LYS A 166 -4.50 -4.03 -27.16
N LEU A 167 -4.62 -4.57 -28.38
CA LEU A 167 -5.58 -5.63 -28.68
C LEU A 167 -5.30 -6.85 -27.80
N ASP A 168 -6.37 -7.52 -27.36
CA ASP A 168 -6.33 -8.74 -26.55
C ASP A 168 -5.56 -8.65 -25.22
N CYS A 169 -5.25 -7.43 -24.76
CA CYS A 169 -4.75 -7.17 -23.42
C CYS A 169 -5.91 -6.88 -22.46
N ASN A 170 -5.89 -7.49 -21.27
CA ASN A 170 -6.89 -7.21 -20.23
C ASN A 170 -6.18 -6.61 -19.02
N LEU A 171 -6.62 -5.41 -18.61
CA LEU A 171 -6.23 -4.82 -17.35
C LEU A 171 -6.99 -5.50 -16.22
N LEU A 172 -6.28 -6.09 -15.25
CA LEU A 172 -6.88 -6.91 -14.19
C LEU A 172 -6.94 -6.20 -12.84
N TYR A 173 -5.88 -5.46 -12.50
CA TYR A 173 -5.75 -4.75 -11.22
C TYR A 173 -4.74 -3.60 -11.31
N GLY A 174 -4.90 -2.59 -10.46
CA GLY A 174 -3.88 -1.58 -10.20
C GLY A 174 -3.99 -1.01 -8.79
N ASP A 175 -2.87 -0.85 -8.11
CA ASP A 175 -2.80 -0.18 -6.80
C ASP A 175 -1.48 0.58 -6.67
N THR A 176 -1.59 1.90 -6.52
CA THR A 176 -0.53 2.86 -6.22
C THR A 176 0.62 2.91 -7.24
N ASP A 177 1.44 1.88 -7.28
CA ASP A 177 2.66 1.71 -8.09
C ASP A 177 2.73 0.34 -8.79
N SER A 178 1.67 -0.47 -8.70
CA SER A 178 1.57 -1.81 -9.29
C SER A 178 0.42 -1.90 -10.30
N ILE A 179 0.63 -2.73 -11.33
CA ILE A 179 -0.36 -3.06 -12.35
C ILE A 179 -0.30 -4.56 -12.62
N LEU A 180 -1.48 -5.21 -12.65
CA LEU A 180 -1.64 -6.59 -13.07
C LEU A 180 -2.47 -6.60 -14.34
N PHE A 181 -2.01 -7.33 -15.35
CA PHE A 181 -2.67 -7.43 -16.63
C PHE A 181 -2.33 -8.76 -17.30
N SER A 182 -3.15 -9.17 -18.25
CA SER A 182 -2.86 -10.28 -19.17
C SER A 182 -2.58 -9.72 -20.56
N HIS A 183 -1.67 -10.35 -21.30
CA HIS A 183 -1.44 -10.10 -22.73
C HIS A 183 -1.22 -11.42 -23.47
N PRO A 184 -1.42 -11.48 -24.80
CA PRO A 184 -1.12 -12.66 -25.59
C PRO A 184 0.36 -13.04 -25.50
N LYS A 185 0.66 -14.35 -25.42
CA LYS A 185 2.05 -14.86 -25.25
C LYS A 185 2.92 -14.63 -26.47
N ASP A 186 2.29 -14.58 -27.64
CA ASP A 186 2.90 -14.34 -28.95
C ASP A 186 3.12 -12.85 -29.24
N MET A 187 2.60 -11.95 -28.39
CA MET A 187 2.81 -10.51 -28.50
C MET A 187 3.84 -10.00 -27.50
N GLU A 188 4.54 -8.94 -27.90
CA GLU A 188 5.44 -8.21 -27.01
C GLU A 188 4.67 -7.64 -25.82
N CYS A 189 5.28 -7.71 -24.63
CA CYS A 189 4.72 -7.13 -23.42
C CYS A 189 4.48 -5.62 -23.62
N PRO A 190 3.26 -5.11 -23.36
CA PRO A 190 2.90 -3.70 -23.58
C PRO A 190 3.66 -2.72 -22.66
N LEU A 191 4.28 -3.22 -21.60
CA LEU A 191 5.04 -2.45 -20.63
C LEU A 191 6.50 -2.88 -20.64
N GLN A 192 7.39 -1.89 -20.71
CA GLN A 192 8.81 -2.09 -20.58
C GLN A 192 9.18 -2.21 -19.09
N THR A 193 10.05 -3.17 -18.79
CA THR A 193 10.66 -3.32 -17.47
C THR A 193 12.12 -2.92 -17.52
N GLY A 194 12.67 -2.51 -16.38
CA GLY A 194 14.07 -2.13 -16.30
C GLY A 194 14.60 -2.12 -14.87
N PRO A 195 15.94 -2.03 -14.70
CA PRO A 195 16.58 -2.09 -13.39
C PRO A 195 16.68 -0.72 -12.70
N HIS A 196 16.31 0.38 -13.37
CA HIS A 196 16.59 1.73 -12.89
C HIS A 196 15.46 2.34 -12.06
N LEU A 197 15.78 3.45 -11.39
CA LEU A 197 14.81 4.20 -10.61
C LEU A 197 13.62 4.63 -11.48
N GLY A 198 12.43 4.20 -11.07
CA GLY A 198 11.16 4.51 -11.74
C GLY A 198 10.72 3.45 -12.74
N ASP A 199 11.61 2.54 -13.17
CA ASP A 199 11.23 1.44 -14.06
C ASP A 199 10.22 0.50 -13.41
N LEU A 200 9.40 -0.14 -14.23
CA LEU A 200 8.55 -1.23 -13.77
C LEU A 200 9.40 -2.49 -13.57
N ALA A 201 9.23 -3.15 -12.43
CA ALA A 201 9.86 -4.43 -12.15
C ALA A 201 8.85 -5.56 -12.29
N ARG A 202 9.28 -6.72 -12.79
CA ARG A 202 8.46 -7.92 -12.85
C ARG A 202 8.48 -8.64 -11.49
N GLU A 203 7.45 -8.42 -10.68
CA GLU A 203 7.38 -8.92 -9.30
C GLU A 203 7.46 -10.45 -9.18
N TYR A 204 6.85 -11.18 -10.11
CA TYR A 204 6.81 -12.66 -10.12
C TYR A 204 7.63 -13.25 -11.27
N ALA A 205 8.84 -12.72 -11.57
CA ALA A 205 9.62 -13.14 -12.74
C ALA A 205 9.92 -14.66 -12.83
N GLY A 206 10.03 -15.34 -11.68
CA GLY A 206 10.29 -16.79 -11.60
C GLY A 206 9.06 -17.70 -11.72
N SER A 207 7.86 -17.13 -11.89
CA SER A 207 6.61 -17.90 -11.94
C SER A 207 5.65 -17.35 -12.99
N GLU A 208 4.83 -18.22 -13.56
CA GLU A 208 3.74 -17.84 -14.44
C GLU A 208 2.43 -17.77 -13.65
N ILE A 209 1.71 -16.64 -13.72
CA ILE A 209 0.37 -16.51 -13.15
C ILE A 209 -0.61 -17.25 -14.05
N LYS A 210 -1.19 -18.34 -13.55
CA LYS A 210 -2.18 -19.16 -14.26
C LYS A 210 -3.61 -18.67 -14.02
N GLU A 211 -3.87 -18.09 -12.85
CA GLU A 211 -5.21 -17.65 -12.47
C GLU A 211 -5.16 -16.39 -11.62
N TYR A 212 -6.05 -15.45 -11.93
CA TYR A 212 -6.30 -14.24 -11.15
C TYR A 212 -7.77 -14.21 -10.74
N VAL A 213 -8.02 -13.89 -9.47
CA VAL A 213 -9.36 -13.66 -8.94
C VAL A 213 -9.37 -12.32 -8.22
N GLY A 214 -10.18 -11.37 -8.71
CA GLY A 214 -10.40 -10.07 -8.07
C GLY A 214 -11.73 -10.07 -7.33
N GLY A 215 -11.70 -9.87 -6.01
CA GLY A 215 -12.91 -9.85 -5.18
C GLY A 215 -13.34 -8.46 -4.72
N ALA A 216 -12.39 -7.54 -4.52
CA ALA A 216 -12.65 -6.13 -4.21
C ALA A 216 -11.38 -5.29 -4.36
N CYS A 217 -11.47 -3.99 -4.10
CA CYS A 217 -10.28 -3.14 -3.98
C CYS A 217 -9.36 -3.68 -2.87
N LYS A 218 -8.10 -3.96 -3.21
CA LYS A 218 -7.10 -4.54 -2.29
C LYS A 218 -7.50 -5.92 -1.74
N ALA A 219 -8.33 -6.65 -2.49
CA ALA A 219 -8.70 -8.03 -2.23
C ALA A 219 -8.60 -8.86 -3.53
N TYR A 220 -7.52 -9.63 -3.68
CA TYR A 220 -7.28 -10.48 -4.85
C TYR A 220 -6.50 -11.75 -4.49
N ALA A 221 -6.62 -12.75 -5.36
CA ALA A 221 -5.87 -14.00 -5.28
C ALA A 221 -5.18 -14.33 -6.61
N LEU A 222 -4.00 -14.93 -6.52
CA LEU A 222 -3.21 -15.42 -7.65
C LEU A 222 -2.89 -16.89 -7.45
N ARG A 223 -3.01 -17.69 -8.51
CA ARG A 223 -2.44 -19.03 -8.61
C ARG A 223 -1.32 -18.98 -9.62
N MET A 224 -0.15 -19.46 -9.22
CA MET A 224 1.08 -19.35 -9.98
C MET A 224 1.78 -20.69 -10.07
N GLU A 225 2.46 -20.93 -11.18
CA GLU A 225 3.31 -22.10 -11.40
C GLU A 225 4.77 -21.63 -11.51
N ASN A 226 5.67 -22.26 -10.77
CA ASN A 226 7.09 -21.91 -10.85
C ASN A 226 7.70 -22.43 -12.16
N ASN A 227 8.44 -21.55 -12.85
CA ASN A 227 8.98 -21.85 -14.17
C ASN A 227 10.05 -22.95 -14.17
N ARG A 228 10.71 -23.22 -13.03
CA ARG A 228 11.82 -24.18 -12.93
C ARG A 228 11.37 -25.59 -12.55
N ASN A 229 10.35 -25.73 -11.72
CA ASN A 229 9.95 -27.03 -11.15
C ASN A 229 8.45 -27.33 -11.26
N ALA A 230 7.69 -26.51 -12.00
CA ALA A 230 6.25 -26.64 -12.18
C ALA A 230 5.44 -26.70 -10.86
N LYS A 231 6.02 -26.25 -9.73
CA LYS A 231 5.32 -26.25 -8.45
C LYS A 231 4.28 -25.13 -8.42
N THR A 232 3.04 -25.50 -8.13
CA THR A 232 1.96 -24.55 -7.92
C THR A 232 2.08 -23.86 -6.56
N SER A 233 1.85 -22.56 -6.55
CA SER A 233 1.76 -21.71 -5.36
C SER A 233 0.58 -20.75 -5.49
N SER A 234 0.10 -20.22 -4.37
CA SER A 234 -0.95 -19.22 -4.36
C SER A 234 -0.58 -18.03 -3.49
N VAL A 235 -1.07 -16.86 -3.88
CA VAL A 235 -0.98 -15.62 -3.11
C VAL A 235 -2.39 -15.12 -2.91
N LEU A 236 -2.72 -14.81 -1.66
CA LEU A 236 -3.96 -14.13 -1.29
C LEU A 236 -3.61 -12.79 -0.65
N LYS A 237 -4.26 -11.72 -1.10
CA LYS A 237 -4.17 -10.39 -0.52
C LYS A 237 -5.57 -9.95 -0.16
N VAL A 238 -5.84 -9.69 1.12
CA VAL A 238 -7.12 -9.14 1.58
C VAL A 238 -6.84 -8.06 2.63
N ARG A 239 -7.01 -6.79 2.25
CA ARG A 239 -6.78 -5.67 3.16
C ARG A 239 -7.73 -5.76 4.36
N GLY A 240 -7.17 -5.54 5.55
CA GLY A 240 -7.93 -5.52 6.80
C GLY A 240 -8.07 -6.89 7.45
N ILE A 241 -7.68 -7.98 6.78
CA ILE A 241 -7.65 -9.33 7.36
C ILE A 241 -6.20 -9.81 7.40
N THR A 242 -5.73 -10.16 8.60
CA THR A 242 -4.39 -10.76 8.78
C THR A 242 -4.47 -12.25 8.45
N LEU A 243 -3.73 -12.69 7.44
CA LEU A 243 -3.70 -14.08 7.00
C LEU A 243 -2.76 -14.92 7.88
N THR A 244 -3.23 -15.25 9.10
CA THR A 244 -2.56 -16.21 9.98
C THR A 244 -2.82 -17.65 9.51
N SER A 245 -2.09 -18.62 10.05
CA SER A 245 -2.31 -20.04 9.72
C SER A 245 -3.78 -20.46 9.96
N ASP A 246 -4.40 -20.02 11.06
CA ASP A 246 -5.80 -20.32 11.35
C ASP A 246 -6.77 -19.64 10.40
N VAL A 247 -6.51 -18.38 10.05
CA VAL A 247 -7.33 -17.66 9.05
C VAL A 247 -7.21 -18.35 7.69
N CYS A 248 -6.03 -18.81 7.30
CA CYS A 248 -5.80 -19.51 6.02
C CYS A 248 -6.48 -20.88 5.93
N LYS A 249 -6.97 -21.46 7.04
CA LYS A 249 -7.84 -22.66 6.99
C LYS A 249 -9.25 -22.32 6.49
N ILE A 250 -9.68 -21.07 6.64
CA ILE A 250 -11.01 -20.58 6.28
C ILE A 250 -10.93 -19.77 4.97
N LEU A 251 -9.99 -18.84 4.91
CA LEU A 251 -9.80 -17.90 3.81
C LEU A 251 -8.46 -18.17 3.12
N HIS A 252 -8.54 -18.89 2.02
CA HIS A 252 -7.43 -19.22 1.12
C HIS A 252 -7.89 -19.09 -0.34
N PHE A 253 -7.01 -19.36 -1.30
CA PHE A 253 -7.30 -19.18 -2.72
C PHE A 253 -8.65 -19.78 -3.16
N ASP A 254 -8.92 -21.04 -2.82
CA ASP A 254 -10.10 -21.75 -3.32
C ASP A 254 -11.39 -21.21 -2.71
N THR A 255 -11.46 -21.07 -1.37
CA THR A 255 -12.62 -20.45 -0.71
C THR A 255 -12.85 -19.01 -1.14
N PHE A 256 -11.78 -18.22 -1.35
CA PHE A 256 -11.88 -16.86 -1.89
C PHE A 256 -12.47 -16.87 -3.30
N LYS A 257 -11.99 -17.77 -4.18
CA LYS A 257 -12.52 -17.93 -5.54
C LYS A 257 -14.00 -18.31 -5.52
N GLU A 258 -14.38 -19.31 -4.73
CA GLU A 258 -15.78 -19.72 -4.58
C GLU A 258 -16.67 -18.58 -4.11
N SER A 259 -16.20 -17.80 -3.12
CA SER A 259 -16.87 -16.61 -2.62
C SER A 259 -17.11 -15.57 -3.72
N VAL A 260 -16.08 -15.24 -4.51
CA VAL A 260 -16.17 -14.27 -5.62
C VAL A 260 -17.09 -14.78 -6.73
N LEU A 261 -17.04 -16.08 -7.07
CA LEU A 261 -17.90 -16.67 -8.08
C LEU A 261 -19.37 -16.72 -7.63
N LYS A 262 -19.64 -17.01 -6.35
CA LYS A 262 -20.99 -16.94 -5.76
C LYS A 262 -21.56 -15.53 -5.86
N TYR A 263 -20.75 -14.52 -5.56
CA TYR A 263 -21.14 -13.12 -5.72
C TYR A 263 -21.44 -12.77 -7.19
N ALA A 264 -20.57 -13.19 -8.13
CA ALA A 264 -20.72 -12.87 -9.54
C ALA A 264 -21.91 -13.57 -10.22
N ASN A 265 -22.22 -14.80 -9.82
CA ASN A 265 -23.30 -15.61 -10.43
C ASN A 265 -24.68 -15.36 -9.82
N GLY A 266 -24.78 -14.61 -8.72
CA GLY A 266 -26.04 -14.37 -8.01
C GLY A 266 -26.99 -13.35 -8.67
N GLY A 267 -26.66 -12.79 -9.83
CA GLY A 267 -27.43 -11.71 -10.48
C GLY A 267 -28.60 -12.14 -11.38
N ASN A 268 -29.27 -13.27 -11.12
CA ASN A 268 -30.53 -13.58 -11.81
C ASN A 268 -31.68 -12.79 -11.16
N GLU A 269 -32.55 -12.22 -11.99
CA GLU A 269 -33.55 -11.18 -11.68
C GLU A 269 -34.66 -11.58 -10.67
N ASP A 270 -34.65 -12.79 -10.10
CA ASP A 270 -35.80 -13.36 -9.37
C ASP A 270 -35.62 -13.50 -7.83
N GLU A 271 -34.54 -12.99 -7.22
CA GLU A 271 -34.32 -13.08 -5.76
C GLU A 271 -34.03 -11.71 -5.11
N GLU A 272 -35.07 -10.90 -4.92
CA GLU A 272 -34.97 -9.55 -4.32
C GLU A 272 -34.60 -9.51 -2.82
N GLU A 273 -34.52 -10.63 -2.09
CA GLU A 273 -34.50 -10.59 -0.62
C GLU A 273 -33.17 -10.93 0.08
N TYR A 274 -32.10 -11.36 -0.63
CA TYR A 274 -30.81 -11.70 0.03
C TYR A 274 -29.56 -11.24 -0.73
N GLU A 275 -29.60 -10.11 -1.43
CA GLU A 275 -28.44 -9.61 -2.20
C GLU A 275 -27.21 -9.28 -1.34
N LEU A 276 -27.41 -8.99 -0.05
CA LEU A 276 -26.40 -8.36 0.80
C LEU A 276 -25.32 -9.30 1.35
N ASP A 277 -25.57 -10.61 1.47
CA ASP A 277 -24.65 -11.56 2.13
C ASP A 277 -24.06 -12.62 1.17
N ARG A 278 -24.22 -12.42 -0.15
CA ARG A 278 -23.75 -13.38 -1.16
C ARG A 278 -22.23 -13.45 -1.22
N GLY A 279 -21.72 -14.68 -1.08
CA GLY A 279 -20.28 -14.94 -1.12
C GLY A 279 -19.53 -14.47 0.12
N GLU A 280 -20.21 -14.16 1.22
CA GLU A 280 -19.50 -13.78 2.45
C GLU A 280 -18.69 -14.92 3.05
N ILE A 281 -17.55 -14.56 3.61
CA ILE A 281 -16.73 -15.46 4.42
C ILE A 281 -16.56 -14.82 5.80
N MET A 282 -17.15 -15.46 6.81
CA MET A 282 -16.93 -15.10 8.20
C MET A 282 -15.60 -15.70 8.69
N ILE A 283 -14.73 -14.84 9.17
CA ILE A 283 -13.38 -15.18 9.63
C ILE A 283 -13.33 -14.96 11.13
N GLU A 284 -13.07 -16.02 11.88
CA GLU A 284 -12.89 -15.96 13.33
C GLU A 284 -11.43 -16.20 13.69
N ASN A 285 -10.74 -15.13 14.11
CA ASN A 285 -9.43 -15.24 14.71
C ASN A 285 -9.59 -15.41 16.23
N HIS A 286 -9.24 -16.57 16.74
CA HIS A 286 -9.42 -16.93 18.14
C HIS A 286 -8.41 -16.27 19.08
N ASN A 287 -7.24 -15.92 18.56
CA ASN A 287 -6.09 -15.47 19.35
C ASN A 287 -5.76 -14.00 19.03
N PHE A 288 -6.79 -13.14 18.97
CA PHE A 288 -6.56 -11.71 18.76
C PHE A 288 -6.18 -11.05 20.08
N ILE A 289 -4.99 -10.47 20.13
CA ILE A 289 -4.47 -9.81 21.33
C ILE A 289 -5.15 -8.45 21.50
N ARG A 290 -5.78 -8.23 22.65
CA ARG A 290 -6.23 -6.92 23.11
C ARG A 290 -5.48 -6.52 24.37
N ARG A 291 -5.43 -5.22 24.60
CA ARG A 291 -4.95 -4.62 25.84
C ARG A 291 -6.11 -3.94 26.55
N ASN A 292 -6.19 -4.09 27.86
CA ASN A 292 -6.90 -3.14 28.70
C ASN A 292 -5.85 -2.20 29.31
N VAL A 293 -5.91 -0.93 28.92
CA VAL A 293 -4.95 0.07 29.40
C VAL A 293 -5.17 0.39 30.88
N LYS A 294 -6.41 0.31 31.37
CA LYS A 294 -6.76 0.59 32.76
C LYS A 294 -6.17 -0.44 33.71
N ASP A 295 -6.40 -1.72 33.41
CA ASP A 295 -5.92 -2.81 34.27
C ASP A 295 -4.46 -3.21 33.97
N GLY A 296 -3.82 -2.60 32.96
CA GLY A 296 -2.47 -2.98 32.52
C GLY A 296 -2.36 -4.42 31.96
N ILE A 297 -3.49 -5.08 31.66
CA ILE A 297 -3.51 -6.47 31.20
C ILE A 297 -3.54 -6.58 29.69
N VAL A 298 -2.90 -7.65 29.21
CA VAL A 298 -2.97 -8.10 27.82
C VAL A 298 -3.67 -9.46 27.81
N TYR A 299 -4.71 -9.60 27.01
CA TYR A 299 -5.50 -10.82 26.95
C TYR A 299 -5.88 -11.18 25.51
N SER A 300 -6.04 -12.47 25.27
CA SER A 300 -6.52 -12.99 23.99
C SER A 300 -8.04 -12.97 23.95
N THR A 301 -8.62 -12.52 22.84
CA THR A 301 -10.05 -12.57 22.59
C THR A 301 -10.34 -12.99 21.16
N LYS A 302 -11.57 -13.45 20.93
CA LYS A 302 -12.05 -13.78 19.59
C LYS A 302 -12.32 -12.49 18.83
N MET A 303 -11.76 -12.37 17.63
CA MET A 303 -12.07 -11.30 16.69
C MET A 303 -12.75 -11.90 15.47
N ARG A 304 -13.94 -11.37 15.15
CA ARG A 304 -14.66 -11.71 13.92
C ARG A 304 -14.46 -10.63 12.89
N LYS A 305 -14.20 -11.04 11.66
CA LYS A 305 -14.17 -10.19 10.46
C LYS A 305 -14.97 -10.87 9.37
N ILE A 306 -15.54 -10.08 8.48
CA ILE A 306 -16.26 -10.60 7.32
C ILE A 306 -15.53 -10.12 6.08
N PHE A 307 -15.23 -11.06 5.18
CA PHE A 307 -14.87 -10.75 3.82
C PHE A 307 -16.12 -10.83 2.94
N ARG A 308 -16.39 -9.75 2.20
CA ARG A 308 -17.49 -9.67 1.24
C ARG A 308 -16.92 -9.23 -0.12
N PRO A 309 -17.13 -9.99 -1.21
CA PRO A 309 -16.80 -9.54 -2.55
C PRO A 309 -17.63 -8.32 -2.93
N ILE A 310 -17.01 -7.30 -3.51
CA ILE A 310 -17.68 -6.06 -3.92
C ILE A 310 -16.99 -5.50 -5.17
N ILE A 311 -17.75 -5.33 -6.26
CA ILE A 311 -17.32 -4.61 -7.46
C ILE A 311 -17.98 -3.23 -7.48
N GLN A 312 -17.24 -2.19 -7.07
CA GLN A 312 -17.71 -0.80 -7.08
C GLN A 312 -17.33 -0.02 -8.35
N LYS A 313 -16.40 -0.53 -9.17
CA LYS A 313 -15.77 0.21 -10.27
C LYS A 313 -15.77 -0.57 -11.58
N GLY A 314 -16.93 -1.08 -11.96
CA GLY A 314 -17.13 -1.77 -13.22
C GLY A 314 -18.39 -2.63 -13.21
N ILE A 315 -18.61 -3.34 -14.30
CA ILE A 315 -19.70 -4.31 -14.47
C ILE A 315 -19.07 -5.67 -14.69
N ILE A 316 -19.62 -6.70 -14.06
CA ILE A 316 -19.22 -8.08 -14.34
C ILE A 316 -19.93 -8.48 -15.63
N SER A 317 -19.16 -8.77 -16.68
CA SER A 317 -19.70 -9.32 -17.93
C SER A 317 -20.12 -10.78 -17.75
N ASN A 318 -20.92 -11.30 -18.68
CA ASN A 318 -21.35 -12.70 -18.69
C ASN A 318 -20.20 -13.72 -18.69
N ASN A 319 -19.02 -13.31 -19.16
CA ASN A 319 -17.80 -14.12 -19.15
C ASN A 319 -16.95 -13.91 -17.87
N LEU A 320 -17.55 -13.36 -16.82
CA LEU A 320 -16.92 -13.06 -15.52
C LEU A 320 -15.73 -12.08 -15.62
N LYS A 321 -15.59 -11.35 -16.73
CA LYS A 321 -14.63 -10.25 -16.85
C LYS A 321 -15.21 -8.99 -16.24
N ILE A 322 -14.40 -8.23 -15.52
CA ILE A 322 -14.77 -6.90 -15.02
C ILE A 322 -14.52 -5.88 -16.13
N VAL A 323 -15.58 -5.22 -16.60
CA VAL A 323 -15.50 -4.08 -17.52
C VAL A 323 -15.53 -2.81 -16.69
N HIS A 324 -14.42 -2.07 -16.65
CA HIS A 324 -14.35 -0.84 -15.87
C HIS A 324 -15.16 0.29 -16.52
N PHE A 325 -15.78 1.17 -15.72
CA PHE A 325 -16.67 2.25 -16.20
C PHE A 325 -16.02 3.26 -17.18
N GLY A 326 -14.68 3.25 -17.33
CA GLY A 326 -13.95 4.09 -18.29
C GLY A 326 -13.39 3.36 -19.52
N GLN A 327 -13.76 2.11 -19.74
CA GLN A 327 -13.38 1.30 -20.91
C GLN A 327 -14.54 1.11 -21.92
N LYS A 328 -15.67 1.77 -21.70
CA LYS A 328 -16.80 1.80 -22.63
C LYS A 328 -16.63 2.88 -23.69
#